data_AF-A0A3D1BG91-F1
#
_entry.id   AF-A0A3D1BG91-F1
#
_cell.length_a   1.000
_cell.length_b   1.000
_cell.length_c   1.000
_cell.angle_alpha   90.00
_cell.angle_beta   90.00
_cell.angle_gamma   90.00
#
_symmetry.space_group_name_H-M   'P 1'
#
loop_
_entity.id
_entity.type
_entity.pdbx_description
1 polymer ?
#
loop_
_entity_poly.entity_id
_entity_poly.type
_entity_poly.pdbx_seq_one_letter_code
_entity_poly.pdbx_strand_id
1 'polypeptide(L)'
;MKMTMRIWMAAALSCMMAVGTWAQQETPQRVNTNAFRQLGQDLPTPNVYRTASGAPGHEYWQQKADYNMKIHLDDKTQRIDGSETITYTNNSPDELRYLWLQLDQNMRALDSDSYKIRESSLEDRATFDELRKLEP
;
A
#
# COMPACT_ATOMS: atom_id res chain seq x y z
N MET A 1 77.30 -19.70 -7.02
CA MET A 1 76.12 -20.27 -6.32
C MET A 1 75.06 -19.22 -5.93
N LYS A 2 74.96 -18.07 -6.61
CA LYS A 2 73.96 -17.02 -6.31
C LYS A 2 72.88 -16.86 -7.40
N MET A 3 73.11 -17.42 -8.60
CA MET A 3 72.24 -17.23 -9.76
C MET A 3 71.15 -18.29 -9.86
N THR A 4 71.43 -19.53 -9.43
CA THR A 4 70.43 -20.61 -9.38
C THR A 4 69.32 -20.30 -8.37
N MET A 5 69.66 -19.77 -7.18
CA MET A 5 68.67 -19.46 -6.13
C MET A 5 67.68 -18.33 -6.52
N ARG A 6 68.08 -17.40 -7.39
CA ARG A 6 67.22 -16.31 -7.88
C ARG A 6 66.15 -16.80 -8.88
N ILE A 7 66.47 -17.85 -9.65
CA ILE A 7 65.55 -18.47 -10.60
C ILE A 7 64.45 -19.26 -9.86
N TRP A 8 64.82 -19.98 -8.80
CA TRP A 8 63.86 -20.70 -7.95
C TRP A 8 62.97 -19.76 -7.12
N MET A 9 63.51 -18.63 -6.64
CA MET A 9 62.70 -17.60 -5.97
C MET A 9 61.71 -16.90 -6.91
N ALA A 10 62.09 -16.63 -8.15
CA ALA A 10 61.19 -16.03 -9.14
C ALA A 10 60.05 -17.00 -9.56
N ALA A 11 60.35 -18.30 -9.67
CA ALA A 11 59.35 -19.33 -9.94
C ALA A 11 58.36 -19.52 -8.77
N ALA A 12 58.84 -19.48 -7.52
CA ALA A 12 57.98 -19.54 -6.34
C ALA A 12 57.07 -18.31 -6.22
N LEU A 13 57.58 -17.12 -6.57
CA LEU A 13 56.80 -15.87 -6.55
C LEU A 13 55.74 -15.83 -7.67
N SER A 14 56.06 -16.39 -8.84
CA SER A 14 55.11 -16.55 -9.95
C SER A 14 53.98 -17.53 -9.63
N CYS A 15 54.26 -18.58 -8.85
CA CYS A 15 53.25 -19.56 -8.45
C CYS A 15 52.29 -18.98 -7.40
N MET A 16 52.77 -18.10 -6.50
CA MET A 16 51.93 -17.39 -5.52
C MET A 16 50.95 -16.38 -6.16
N MET A 17 51.29 -15.79 -7.32
CA MET A 17 50.39 -14.87 -8.02
C MET A 17 49.28 -15.58 -8.82
N ALA A 18 49.50 -16.82 -9.25
CA ALA A 18 48.50 -17.59 -10.01
C ALA A 18 47.36 -18.16 -9.14
N VAL A 19 47.56 -18.28 -7.82
CA VAL A 19 46.53 -18.80 -6.89
C VAL A 19 45.51 -17.72 -6.51
N GLY A 20 45.85 -16.43 -6.65
CA GLY A 20 44.96 -15.31 -6.30
C GLY A 20 43.81 -15.05 -7.27
N THR A 21 43.86 -15.56 -8.50
CA THR A 21 42.83 -15.31 -9.53
C THR A 21 41.61 -16.22 -9.43
N TRP A 22 41.61 -17.22 -8.54
CA TRP A 22 40.50 -18.16 -8.34
C TRP A 22 39.72 -17.91 -7.04
N ALA A 23 39.88 -16.73 -6.42
CA ALA A 23 39.24 -16.39 -5.15
C ALA A 23 38.04 -15.44 -5.26
N GLN A 24 37.71 -14.92 -6.45
CA GLN A 24 36.42 -14.26 -6.69
C GLN A 24 35.39 -15.27 -7.19
N GLN A 25 34.98 -16.17 -6.30
CA GLN A 25 33.73 -16.88 -6.48
C GLN A 25 32.61 -15.86 -6.33
N GLU A 26 31.88 -15.57 -7.42
CA GLU A 26 30.64 -14.81 -7.38
C GLU A 26 29.76 -15.42 -6.27
N THR A 27 29.39 -14.62 -5.28
CA THR A 27 28.47 -15.08 -4.24
C THR A 27 27.16 -15.43 -4.94
N PRO A 28 26.74 -16.70 -5.00
CA PRO A 28 25.50 -17.06 -5.67
C PRO A 28 24.38 -16.33 -4.93
N GLN A 29 23.62 -15.49 -5.64
CA GLN A 29 22.46 -14.85 -5.06
C GLN A 29 21.55 -15.96 -4.54
N ARG A 30 21.33 -15.99 -3.22
CA ARG A 30 20.48 -16.99 -2.54
C ARG A 30 19.02 -16.64 -2.79
N VAL A 31 18.60 -16.70 -4.05
CA VAL A 31 17.21 -16.53 -4.43
C VAL A 31 16.45 -17.79 -4.06
N ASN A 32 15.53 -17.66 -3.11
CA ASN A 32 14.59 -18.71 -2.78
C ASN A 32 13.71 -18.97 -4.01
N THR A 33 13.74 -20.19 -4.56
CA THR A 33 12.95 -20.61 -5.75
C THR A 33 11.66 -21.33 -5.37
N ASN A 34 11.31 -21.37 -4.09
CA ASN A 34 10.09 -22.02 -3.59
C ASN A 34 8.84 -21.32 -4.15
N ALA A 35 7.84 -22.10 -4.56
CA ALA A 35 6.56 -21.58 -5.06
C ALA A 35 5.77 -20.76 -4.03
N PHE A 36 6.08 -20.95 -2.74
CA PHE A 36 5.53 -20.20 -1.60
C PHE A 36 6.51 -19.16 -1.06
N ARG A 37 7.55 -18.79 -1.82
CA ARG A 37 8.42 -17.68 -1.42
C ARG A 37 7.60 -16.41 -1.27
N GLN A 38 7.97 -15.58 -0.30
CA GLN A 38 7.38 -14.25 -0.16
C GLN A 38 7.69 -13.44 -1.43
N LEU A 39 6.64 -12.96 -2.10
CA LEU A 39 6.78 -12.02 -3.22
C LEU A 39 7.17 -10.64 -2.66
N GLY A 40 8.03 -9.90 -3.38
CA GLY A 40 8.40 -8.53 -3.03
C GLY A 40 9.58 -8.36 -2.08
N GLN A 41 10.52 -9.32 -2.00
CA GLN A 41 11.77 -9.12 -1.25
C GLN A 41 12.76 -8.19 -1.97
N ASP A 42 12.56 -7.93 -3.26
CA ASP A 42 13.37 -7.00 -4.02
C ASP A 42 12.88 -5.57 -3.75
N LEU A 43 13.76 -4.73 -3.22
CA LEU A 43 13.47 -3.30 -3.13
C LEU A 43 13.30 -2.74 -4.55
N PRO A 44 12.29 -1.89 -4.80
CA PRO A 44 12.09 -1.31 -6.11
C PRO A 44 13.34 -0.53 -6.55
N THR A 45 13.70 -0.65 -7.82
CA THR A 45 14.82 0.10 -8.38
C THR A 45 14.54 1.60 -8.25
N PRO A 46 15.53 2.41 -7.81
CA PRO A 46 15.35 3.85 -7.69
C PRO A 46 14.89 4.47 -9.01
N ASN A 47 13.97 5.43 -8.95
CA ASN A 47 13.52 6.21 -10.09
C ASN A 47 13.49 7.72 -9.75
N VAL A 48 13.07 8.55 -10.72
CA VAL A 48 13.01 10.01 -10.57
C VAL A 48 12.03 10.49 -9.50
N TYR A 49 11.05 9.65 -9.12
CA TYR A 49 10.03 9.91 -8.11
C TYR A 49 10.38 9.34 -6.73
N ARG A 50 11.15 8.25 -6.63
CA ARG A 50 11.60 7.63 -5.35
C ARG A 50 13.03 7.13 -5.44
N THR A 51 13.87 7.56 -4.50
CA THR A 51 15.28 7.16 -4.42
C THR A 51 15.46 5.77 -3.78
N ALA A 52 16.69 5.23 -3.79
CA ALA A 52 17.05 3.95 -3.16
C ALA A 52 16.78 3.89 -1.65
N SER A 53 16.73 5.04 -0.98
CA SER A 53 16.40 5.15 0.43
C SER A 53 14.89 5.24 0.70
N GLY A 54 14.06 5.22 -0.35
CA GLY A 54 12.61 5.42 -0.28
C GLY A 54 12.19 6.88 -0.11
N ALA A 55 13.14 7.82 -0.12
CA ALA A 55 12.86 9.25 -0.04
C ALA A 55 12.26 9.78 -1.37
N PRO A 56 11.48 10.86 -1.32
CA PRO A 56 11.05 11.61 -2.49
C PRO A 56 12.22 11.93 -3.43
N GLY A 57 12.07 11.58 -4.71
CA GLY A 57 12.97 12.01 -5.77
C GLY A 57 12.68 13.46 -6.20
N HIS A 58 13.47 13.98 -7.14
CA HIS A 58 13.36 15.36 -7.60
C HIS A 58 12.07 15.67 -8.37
N GLU A 59 11.46 14.68 -9.02
CA GLU A 59 10.17 14.83 -9.71
C GLU A 59 8.98 14.37 -8.87
N TYR A 60 9.21 14.05 -7.60
CA TYR A 60 8.15 13.56 -6.73
C TYR A 60 7.04 14.59 -6.53
N TRP A 61 5.79 14.14 -6.68
CA TRP A 61 4.59 14.95 -6.48
C TRP A 61 3.67 14.31 -5.43
N GLN A 62 2.86 15.15 -4.77
CA GLN A 62 1.83 14.73 -3.82
C GLN A 62 0.53 15.44 -4.14
N GLN A 63 -0.58 14.73 -4.12
CA GLN A 63 -1.88 15.36 -4.28
C GLN A 63 -2.24 16.19 -3.06
N LYS A 64 -3.01 17.25 -3.28
CA LYS A 64 -3.52 18.09 -2.20
C LYS A 64 -5.04 18.15 -2.27
N ALA A 65 -5.69 17.91 -1.14
CA ALA A 65 -7.11 18.12 -0.96
C ALA A 65 -7.30 19.06 0.23
N ASP A 66 -7.91 20.21 -0.01
CA ASP A 66 -8.27 21.18 1.01
C ASP A 66 -9.77 21.07 1.30
N TYR A 67 -10.12 21.02 2.58
CA TYR A 67 -11.49 20.81 3.05
C TYR A 67 -11.98 22.03 3.82
N ASN A 68 -13.13 22.57 3.41
CA ASN A 68 -13.85 23.59 4.14
C ASN A 68 -15.22 23.05 4.54
N MET A 69 -15.37 22.77 5.83
CA MET A 69 -16.55 22.15 6.40
C MET A 69 -17.32 23.14 7.28
N LYS A 70 -18.63 23.23 7.06
CA LYS A 70 -19.57 23.91 7.96
C LYS A 70 -20.47 22.84 8.56
N ILE A 71 -20.25 22.52 9.83
CA ILE A 71 -20.92 21.42 10.52
C ILE A 71 -21.71 22.00 11.69
N HIS A 72 -22.94 21.53 11.85
CA HIS A 72 -23.82 21.78 12.98
C HIS A 72 -24.09 20.46 13.69
N LEU A 73 -23.90 20.45 15.01
CA LEU A 73 -24.22 19.33 15.89
C LEU A 73 -25.41 19.73 16.77
N ASP A 74 -26.50 18.97 16.68
CA ASP A 74 -27.65 19.08 17.57
C ASP A 74 -27.67 17.87 18.53
N ASP A 75 -27.30 18.13 19.78
CA ASP A 75 -27.28 17.12 20.84
C ASP A 75 -28.68 16.69 21.28
N LYS A 76 -29.72 17.52 21.12
CA LYS A 76 -31.09 17.14 21.51
C LYS A 76 -31.67 16.09 20.58
N THR A 77 -31.39 16.23 19.29
CA THR A 77 -31.87 15.31 18.24
C THR A 77 -30.82 14.28 17.82
N GLN A 78 -29.61 14.34 18.39
CA GLN A 78 -28.47 13.45 18.07
C GLN A 78 -28.17 13.44 16.57
N ARG A 79 -28.18 14.64 15.95
CA ARG A 79 -28.03 14.83 14.51
C ARG A 79 -26.84 15.72 14.19
N ILE A 80 -26.13 15.37 13.13
CA ILE A 80 -25.06 16.17 12.54
C ILE A 80 -25.51 16.57 11.13
N ASP A 81 -25.54 17.87 10.87
CA ASP A 81 -25.84 18.44 9.57
C ASP A 81 -24.68 19.31 9.12
N GLY A 82 -24.46 19.39 7.81
CA GLY A 82 -23.40 20.25 7.32
C GLY A 82 -23.31 20.35 5.82
N SER A 83 -22.41 21.22 5.40
CA SER A 83 -21.99 21.36 4.01
C SER A 83 -20.47 21.40 3.96
N GLU A 84 -19.90 20.78 2.94
CA GLU A 84 -18.46 20.69 2.72
C GLU A 84 -18.12 21.16 1.31
N THR A 85 -17.02 21.90 1.19
CA THR A 85 -16.38 22.21 -0.09
C THR A 85 -14.99 21.59 -0.10
N ILE A 86 -14.75 20.70 -1.06
CA ILE A 86 -13.47 20.03 -1.27
C ILE A 86 -12.78 20.68 -2.46
N THR A 87 -11.60 21.25 -2.26
CA THR A 87 -10.75 21.77 -3.35
C THR A 87 -9.61 20.80 -3.59
N TYR A 88 -9.66 20.09 -4.71
CA TYR A 88 -8.63 19.13 -5.10
C TYR A 88 -7.64 19.78 -6.07
N THR A 89 -6.34 19.69 -5.75
CA THR A 89 -5.25 20.13 -6.62
C THR A 89 -4.51 18.91 -7.15
N ASN A 90 -4.58 18.69 -8.46
CA ASN A 90 -3.79 17.66 -9.14
C ASN A 90 -2.36 18.18 -9.35
N ASN A 91 -1.41 17.69 -8.56
CA ASN A 91 0.01 17.99 -8.71
C ASN A 91 0.75 16.94 -9.57
N SER A 92 0.03 15.91 -10.04
CA SER A 92 0.60 14.92 -10.96
C SER A 92 0.88 15.56 -12.32
N PRO A 93 1.96 15.14 -13.02
CA PRO A 93 2.13 15.46 -14.44
C PRO A 93 1.07 14.80 -15.33
N ASP A 94 0.36 13.78 -14.82
CA ASP A 94 -0.67 13.05 -15.57
C ASP A 94 -2.05 13.70 -15.44
N GLU A 95 -2.84 13.58 -16.51
CA GLU A 95 -4.22 14.08 -16.56
C GLU A 95 -5.15 13.25 -15.65
N LEU A 96 -5.83 13.93 -14.72
CA LEU A 96 -6.84 13.32 -13.87
C LEU A 96 -8.22 13.34 -14.54
N ARG A 97 -8.68 12.18 -15.02
CA ARG A 97 -9.98 12.05 -15.72
C ARG A 97 -11.18 11.84 -14.81
N TYR A 98 -10.97 11.23 -13.64
CA TYR A 98 -12.03 10.87 -12.70
C TYR A 98 -11.57 11.10 -11.27
N LEU A 99 -12.49 11.59 -10.43
CA LEU A 99 -12.30 11.67 -8.99
C LEU A 99 -13.29 10.71 -8.32
N TRP A 100 -12.78 9.83 -7.47
CA TRP A 100 -13.60 8.94 -6.66
C TRP A 100 -13.76 9.54 -5.28
N LEU A 101 -15.01 9.70 -4.83
CA LEU A 101 -15.33 10.15 -3.49
C LEU A 101 -16.07 9.03 -2.77
N GLN A 102 -15.57 8.65 -1.58
CA GLN A 102 -16.30 7.75 -0.70
C GLN A 102 -17.28 8.58 0.14
N LEU A 103 -18.56 8.27 0.02
CA LEU A 103 -19.62 8.83 0.84
C LEU A 103 -20.37 7.71 1.52
N ASP A 104 -20.38 7.71 2.85
CA ASP A 104 -21.15 6.75 3.62
C ASP A 104 -22.61 7.18 3.69
N GLN A 105 -23.52 6.22 3.49
CA GLN A 105 -24.96 6.50 3.53
C GLN A 105 -25.44 6.82 4.95
N ASN A 106 -26.42 7.71 5.05
CA ASN A 106 -27.15 7.93 6.29
C ASN A 106 -28.10 6.74 6.56
N MET A 107 -27.57 5.70 7.18
CA MET A 107 -28.32 4.46 7.47
C MET A 107 -29.53 4.68 8.41
N ARG A 108 -29.62 5.82 9.09
CA ARG A 108 -30.68 6.15 10.05
C ARG A 108 -31.77 7.06 9.48
N ALA A 109 -31.64 7.52 8.23
CA ALA A 109 -32.70 8.27 7.56
C ALA A 109 -33.92 7.37 7.36
N LEU A 110 -35.14 7.86 7.61
CA LEU A 110 -36.39 7.05 7.54
C LEU A 110 -36.59 6.37 6.19
N ASP A 111 -36.08 6.96 5.11
CA ASP A 111 -36.09 6.47 3.74
C ASP A 111 -34.85 5.63 3.36
N SER A 112 -34.00 5.30 4.33
CA SER A 112 -32.80 4.49 4.13
C SER A 112 -33.12 3.08 3.64
N ASP A 113 -32.37 2.62 2.63
CA ASP A 113 -32.45 1.25 2.13
C ASP A 113 -32.03 0.20 3.18
N SER A 114 -31.37 0.62 4.26
CA SER A 114 -31.05 -0.26 5.40
C SER A 114 -32.29 -0.95 5.98
N TYR A 115 -33.46 -0.32 5.91
CA TYR A 115 -34.71 -0.93 6.39
C TYR A 115 -35.25 -2.01 5.45
N LYS A 116 -34.95 -1.95 4.14
CA LYS A 116 -35.43 -2.91 3.14
C LYS A 116 -34.69 -4.25 3.21
N ILE A 117 -33.49 -4.26 3.76
CA ILE A 117 -32.61 -5.43 3.85
C ILE A 117 -32.69 -6.07 5.26
N ARG A 118 -33.46 -5.46 6.18
CA ARG A 118 -33.55 -5.92 7.56
C ARG A 118 -34.38 -7.19 7.63
N GLU A 119 -33.71 -8.31 7.87
CA GLU A 119 -34.35 -9.62 8.03
C GLU A 119 -35.30 -9.58 9.24
N SER A 120 -36.59 -9.81 9.00
CA SER A 120 -37.58 -9.96 10.07
C SER A 120 -37.49 -11.37 10.63
N SER A 121 -37.05 -11.53 11.88
CA SER A 121 -37.17 -12.79 12.59
C SER A 121 -38.61 -12.93 13.11
N LEU A 122 -39.34 -13.92 12.63
CA LEU A 122 -40.56 -14.38 13.28
C LEU A 122 -40.15 -15.36 14.37
N GLU A 123 -40.45 -15.06 15.63
CA GLU A 123 -40.36 -16.06 16.69
C GLU A 123 -41.43 -17.13 16.45
N ASP A 124 -41.09 -18.40 16.74
CA ASP A 124 -41.94 -19.60 16.54
C ASP A 124 -43.34 -19.53 17.17
N ARG A 125 -43.63 -18.47 17.94
CA ARG A 125 -44.91 -18.17 18.58
C ARG A 125 -45.40 -16.74 18.30
N ALA A 126 -45.19 -16.22 17.10
CA ALA A 126 -45.72 -14.92 16.70
C ALA A 126 -47.25 -14.88 16.89
N THR A 127 -47.72 -13.89 17.63
CA THR A 127 -49.15 -13.69 17.87
C THR A 127 -49.82 -13.10 16.63
N PHE A 128 -51.10 -13.39 16.42
CA PHE A 128 -51.85 -12.89 15.25
C PHE A 128 -51.81 -11.35 15.13
N ASP A 129 -51.73 -10.63 16.25
CA ASP A 129 -51.60 -9.17 16.29
C ASP A 129 -50.21 -8.67 15.86
N GLU A 130 -49.16 -9.48 15.96
CA GLU A 130 -47.80 -9.14 15.47
C GLU A 130 -47.71 -9.31 13.95
N LEU A 131 -48.40 -10.31 13.39
CA LEU A 131 -48.51 -10.48 11.94
C LEU A 131 -49.26 -9.33 11.26
N ARG A 132 -50.32 -8.81 11.90
CA ARG A 132 -51.09 -7.68 11.38
C ARG A 132 -50.32 -6.35 11.36
N LYS A 133 -49.18 -6.27 12.06
CA LYS A 133 -48.28 -5.10 12.07
C LYS A 133 -47.18 -5.18 11.00
N LEU A 134 -47.05 -6.32 10.32
CA LEU A 134 -46.06 -6.54 9.26
C LEU A 134 -46.64 -6.33 7.85
N GLU A 135 -47.96 -6.16 7.73
CA GLU A 135 -48.58 -5.69 6.48
C GLU A 135 -48.50 -4.15 6.42
N PRO A 136 -48.10 -3.57 5.27
CA PRO A 136 -47.97 -2.13 5.09
C PRO A 136 -49.31 -1.38 5.13
#